data_AF-A0AAD7ZB77-F1
#
_entry.id   AF-A0AAD7ZB77-F1
#
_cell.length_a   1.000
_cell.length_b   1.000
_cell.length_c   1.000
_cell.angle_alpha   90.00
_cell.angle_beta   90.00
_cell.angle_gamma   90.00
#
_symmetry.space_group_name_H-M   'P 1'
#
loop_
_entity.id
_entity.type
_entity.pdbx_description
1 polymer ?
#
loop_
_entity_poly.entity_id
_entity_poly.type
_entity_poly.pdbx_seq_one_letter_code
_entity_poly.pdbx_strand_id
1 'polypeptide(L)'
;CLKRQTLGNGTLYFPPFRAEDYRADVHSTVYRCKASNLGGAILSRDVKVRAVLLKFKYVIHVADIMHWTADWDPCLSKLNTETD
;
A
#
# COMPACT_ATOMS: atom_id res chain seq x y z
N CYS A 1 13.52 12.06 10.58
CA CYS A 1 12.42 13.00 10.28
C CYS A 1 11.87 12.72 8.89
N LEU A 2 10.79 11.92 8.79
CA LEU A 2 10.07 11.70 7.53
C LEU A 2 9.41 13.01 7.12
N LYS A 3 10.11 13.82 6.32
CA LYS A 3 9.59 15.05 5.74
C LYS A 3 9.98 15.12 4.28
N ARG A 4 9.16 15.85 3.52
CA ARG A 4 9.38 16.22 2.11
C ARG A 4 10.87 16.51 1.84
N GLN A 5 11.36 16.06 0.69
CA GLN A 5 12.75 16.25 0.28
C GLN A 5 12.80 17.20 -0.91
N THR A 6 13.66 18.22 -0.85
CA THR A 6 13.92 19.07 -2.02
C THR A 6 15.16 18.53 -2.73
N LEU A 7 15.00 18.11 -3.97
CA LEU A 7 16.10 17.62 -4.82
C LEU A 7 16.81 18.81 -5.50
N GLY A 8 18.07 18.61 -5.89
CA GLY A 8 18.90 19.67 -6.51
C GLY A 8 18.38 20.19 -7.85
N ASN A 9 17.46 19.46 -8.50
CA ASN A 9 16.80 19.86 -9.74
C ASN A 9 15.51 20.67 -9.53
N GLY A 10 15.20 21.08 -8.28
CA GLY A 10 13.99 21.82 -7.96
C GLY A 10 12.74 20.96 -7.70
N THR A 11 12.87 19.63 -7.70
CA THR A 11 11.76 18.71 -7.39
C THR A 11 11.49 18.66 -5.89
N LEU A 12 10.21 18.71 -5.50
CA LEU A 12 9.78 18.41 -4.14
C LEU A 12 9.23 16.99 -4.07
N TYR A 13 10.00 16.08 -3.46
CA TYR A 13 9.70 14.66 -3.36
C TYR A 13 9.02 14.30 -2.04
N PHE A 14 7.97 13.48 -2.11
CA PHE A 14 7.24 12.95 -0.96
C PHE A 14 7.44 11.43 -0.93
N PRO A 15 8.31 10.91 -0.03
CA PRO A 15 8.54 9.46 0.07
C PRO A 15 7.29 8.74 0.61
N PRO A 16 7.16 7.42 0.36
CA PRO A 16 6.16 6.59 1.02
C PRO A 16 6.26 6.72 2.55
N PHE A 17 5.12 6.72 3.21
CA PHE A 17 5.01 6.89 4.66
C PHE A 17 3.94 5.94 5.22
N ARG A 18 4.06 5.58 6.50
CA ARG A 18 3.05 4.77 7.19
C ARG A 18 1.90 5.64 7.68
N ALA A 19 0.77 5.03 8.03
CA ALA A 19 -0.38 5.78 8.53
C ALA A 19 -0.05 6.61 9.78
N GLU A 20 0.81 6.09 10.64
CA GLU A 20 1.24 6.75 11.89
C GLU A 20 2.09 8.00 11.63
N ASP A 21 2.74 8.07 10.47
CA ASP A 21 3.59 9.19 10.06
C ASP A 21 2.80 10.27 9.29
N TYR A 22 1.47 10.12 9.18
CA TYR A 22 0.66 11.12 8.50
C TYR A 22 0.68 12.46 9.23
N ARG A 23 1.00 13.53 8.50
CA ARG A 23 0.87 14.90 8.98
C ARG A 23 0.15 15.79 7.99
N ALA A 24 -0.92 16.45 8.43
CA ALA A 24 -1.71 17.33 7.56
C ALA A 24 -0.87 18.48 6.96
N ASP A 25 0.06 19.04 7.73
CA ASP A 25 0.94 20.13 7.29
C ASP A 25 1.94 19.75 6.19
N VAL A 26 2.12 18.45 5.93
CA VAL A 26 2.98 17.94 4.85
C VAL A 26 2.13 17.30 3.75
N HIS A 27 1.17 16.45 4.14
CA HIS A 27 0.43 15.54 3.27
C HIS A 27 -0.94 16.05 2.83
N SER A 28 -1.45 17.15 3.41
CA SER A 28 -2.73 17.75 3.03
C SER A 28 -2.64 19.27 3.10
N THR A 29 -1.83 19.85 2.22
CA THR A 29 -1.55 21.29 2.20
C THR A 29 -1.31 21.80 0.78
N VAL A 30 -1.14 23.11 0.65
CA VAL A 30 -0.86 23.79 -0.61
C VAL A 30 0.60 24.22 -0.65
N TYR A 31 1.29 23.89 -1.73
CA TYR A 31 2.66 24.31 -1.99
C TYR A 31 2.72 25.29 -3.16
N ARG A 32 3.76 26.14 -3.16
CA ARG A 32 4.15 26.98 -4.30
C ARG A 32 5.64 26.85 -4.54
N CYS A 33 6.04 26.73 -5.79
CA CYS A 33 7.44 26.79 -6.17
C CYS A 33 7.87 28.27 -6.18
N LYS A 34 9.05 28.56 -5.63
CA LYS A 34 9.67 29.88 -5.64
C LYS A 34 10.95 29.80 -6.47
N ALA A 35 11.02 30.56 -7.55
CA ALA A 35 12.25 30.79 -8.29
C ALA A 35 12.74 32.21 -7.98
N SER A 36 14.03 32.37 -7.64
CA SER A 36 14.61 33.66 -7.27
C SER A 36 15.96 33.88 -7.92
N ASN A 37 16.21 35.12 -8.32
CA ASN A 37 17.51 35.62 -8.79
C ASN A 37 17.77 37.01 -8.18
N LEU A 38 18.81 37.70 -8.66
CA LEU A 38 19.18 39.04 -8.16
C LEU A 38 18.08 40.10 -8.40
N GLY A 39 17.27 39.94 -9.45
CA GLY A 39 16.19 40.86 -9.82
C GLY A 39 14.89 40.63 -9.05
N GLY A 40 14.77 39.53 -8.29
CA GLY A 40 13.60 39.26 -7.46
C GLY A 40 13.22 37.79 -7.39
N ALA A 41 11.97 37.53 -6.99
CA ALA A 41 11.43 36.18 -6.89
C ALA A 41 10.03 36.09 -7.49
N ILE A 42 9.77 34.99 -8.19
CA ILE A 42 8.47 34.64 -8.74
C ILE A 42 7.93 33.38 -8.06
N LEU A 43 6.62 33.32 -7.90
CA LEU A 43 5.92 32.17 -7.34
C LEU A 43 5.07 31.50 -8.41
N SER A 44 5.06 30.16 -8.42
CA SER A 44 4.14 29.40 -9.25
C SER A 44 2.69 29.57 -8.80
N ARG A 45 1.76 28.98 -9.56
CA ARG A 45 0.41 28.68 -9.08
C ARG A 45 0.42 27.77 -7.86
N ASP A 46 -0.69 27.74 -7.16
CA ASP A 46 -0.93 26.84 -6.03
C ASP A 46 -0.97 25.38 -6.47
N VAL A 47 -0.24 24.53 -5.76
CA VAL A 47 -0.20 23.08 -5.94
C VAL A 47 -0.81 22.42 -4.72
N LYS A 48 -2.02 21.88 -4.86
CA LYS A 48 -2.73 21.20 -3.77
C LYS A 48 -2.23 19.75 -3.66
N VAL A 49 -1.56 19.43 -2.56
CA VAL A 49 -1.08 18.07 -2.26
C VAL A 49 -2.05 17.41 -1.29
N ARG A 50 -2.53 16.21 -1.63
CA ARG A 50 -3.36 15.36 -0.78
C ARG A 50 -2.90 13.91 -0.90
N ALA A 51 -2.15 13.43 0.10
CA ALA A 51 -1.80 12.02 0.18
C ALA A 51 -2.97 11.24 0.80
N VAL A 52 -3.29 10.10 0.19
CA VAL A 52 -4.39 9.23 0.60
C VAL A 52 -3.80 7.98 1.26
N LEU A 53 -4.26 7.67 2.48
CA LEU A 53 -3.91 6.43 3.16
C LEU A 53 -4.82 5.31 2.65
N LEU A 54 -4.28 4.40 1.85
CA LEU A 54 -5.01 3.23 1.40
C LEU A 54 -4.92 2.14 2.48
N LYS A 55 -6.04 1.85 3.13
CA LYS A 55 -6.15 0.71 4.06
C LYS A 55 -6.35 -0.58 3.25
N PHE A 56 -5.28 -1.15 2.71
CA PHE A 56 -5.33 -2.52 2.21
C PHE A 56 -4.85 -3.47 3.31
N LYS A 57 -5.78 -4.15 3.99
CA LYS A 57 -5.46 -5.40 4.69
C LYS A 57 -5.32 -6.48 3.62
N TYR A 58 -4.09 -6.85 3.27
CA TYR A 58 -3.87 -8.09 2.55
C TYR A 58 -4.08 -9.24 3.55
N VAL A 59 -5.25 -9.88 3.49
CA VAL A 59 -5.44 -11.18 4.13
C VAL A 59 -4.81 -12.20 3.19
N ILE A 60 -3.60 -12.64 3.51
CA ILE A 60 -2.98 -13.76 2.81
C ILE A 60 -3.72 -15.01 3.28
N HIS A 61 -4.61 -15.53 2.44
CA HIS A 61 -5.14 -16.87 2.64
C HIS A 61 -4.05 -17.86 2.23
N VAL A 62 -3.43 -18.52 3.21
CA VAL A 62 -2.69 -19.76 2.96
C VAL A 62 -3.77 -20.82 2.77
N ALA A 63 -4.06 -21.18 1.53
CA ALA A 63 -4.76 -22.43 1.29
C ALA A 63 -3.77 -23.53 1.70
N ASP A 64 -4.12 -24.31 2.72
CA ASP A 64 -3.42 -25.56 2.98
C ASP A 64 -3.42 -26.32 1.66
N ILE A 65 -2.23 -26.57 1.13
CA ILE A 65 -2.07 -27.56 0.06
C ILE A 65 -2.57 -28.84 0.71
N MET A 66 -3.80 -29.24 0.39
CA MET A 66 -4.28 -30.58 0.64
C MET A 66 -3.21 -31.48 0.03
N HIS A 67 -2.37 -32.06 0.88
CA HIS A 67 -1.54 -33.18 0.50
C HIS A 67 -2.52 -34.21 -0.08
N TRP A 68 -2.52 -34.36 -1.41
CA TRP A 68 -3.07 -35.52 -2.07
C TRP A 68 -2.17 -36.71 -1.71
N THR A 69 -2.19 -37.15 -0.45
CA THR A 69 -1.80 -38.51 -0.12
C THR A 69 -2.93 -39.37 -0.62
N ALA A 70 -2.63 -40.14 -1.65
CA ALA A 70 -3.52 -41.13 -2.22
C ALA A 70 -4.16 -42.01 -1.13
N ASP A 71 -5.47 -41.83 -0.89
CA ASP A 71 -6.31 -42.85 -0.28
C ASP A 71 -7.36 -43.28 -1.30
N TRP A 72 -6.89 -44.05 -2.28
CA TRP A 72 -7.73 -44.98 -3.02
C TRP A 72 -7.81 -46.26 -2.19
N ASP A 73 -8.72 -46.28 -1.21
CA ASP A 73 -8.99 -47.47 -0.41
C ASP A 73 -10.12 -48.30 -1.06
N PRO A 74 -9.87 -49.48 -1.66
CA PRO A 74 -10.86 -50.19 -2.49
C PRO A 74 -11.97 -50.89 -1.70
N CYS A 75 -11.92 -50.89 -0.36
CA CYS A 75 -12.71 -51.78 0.48
C CYS A 75 -14.08 -51.23 0.95
N LEU A 76 -14.43 -49.97 0.69
CA LEU A 76 -15.72 -49.40 1.13
C LEU A 76 -16.93 -49.68 0.20
N SER A 77 -16.85 -50.68 -0.69
CA SER A 77 -17.95 -51.03 -1.60
C SER A 77 -18.75 -52.29 -1.24
N LYS A 78 -18.47 -52.97 -0.12
CA LYS A 78 -19.22 -54.17 0.29
C LYS A 78 -19.47 -54.24 1.79
N LEU A 79 -20.49 -53.54 2.28
CA LEU A 79 -21.16 -53.92 3.52
C LEU A 79 -22.67 -53.59 3.49
N ASN A 80 -23.36 -54.05 2.45
CA ASN A 80 -24.81 -54.23 2.48
C ASN A 80 -25.11 -55.72 2.31
N THR A 81 -25.08 -56.47 3.41
CA THR A 81 -25.72 -57.79 3.54
C THR A 81 -26.34 -57.88 4.91
N GLU A 82 -27.60 -57.46 4.96
CA GLU A 82 -28.74 -58.11 5.62
C GLU A 82 -28.41 -59.32 6.52
N THR A 83 -28.63 -59.13 7.82
CA THR A 83 -28.98 -60.18 8.80
C THR A 83 -30.08 -59.62 9.70
N ASP A 84 -31.32 -59.76 9.26
CA ASP A 84 -32.40 -60.48 9.94
C ASP A 84 -33.60 -60.64 8.99
#